data_AF-G2QLZ9-F1
#
_entry.id   AF-G2QLZ9-F1
#
_cell.length_a   1.000
_cell.length_b   1.000
_cell.length_c   1.000
_cell.angle_alpha   90.00
_cell.angle_beta   90.00
_cell.angle_gamma   90.00
#
_symmetry.space_group_name_H-M   'P 1'
#
loop_
_entity.id
_entity.type
_entity.pdbx_description
1 polymer ?
#
loop_
_entity_poly.entity_id
_entity_poly.type
_entity_poly.pdbx_seq_one_letter_code
_entity_poly.pdbx_strand_id
1 'polypeptide(L)'
;MTHPIIVIANFLTTIKSIWELSRTVREKRAAKTLKTQTESTLVLLQRVYRKGLLLEREFDCLFERLMRAEAYNDVAALWKIRAHVQAILTMESGRRAQRRVER
;
A
#
# COMPACT_ATOMS: atom_id res chain seq x y z
N MET A 1 40.08 -14.89 34.53
CA MET A 1 39.09 -15.98 34.42
C MET A 1 37.76 -15.35 34.01
N THR A 2 37.37 -15.45 32.74
CA THR A 2 36.13 -14.87 32.21
C THR A 2 34.94 -15.74 32.64
N HIS A 3 33.98 -15.14 33.36
CA HIS A 3 32.85 -15.87 33.93
C HIS A 3 31.86 -16.30 32.82
N PRO A 4 31.52 -17.59 32.72
CA PRO A 4 30.70 -18.14 31.63
C PRO A 4 29.28 -17.54 31.57
N ILE A 5 28.78 -17.04 32.70
CA ILE A 5 27.45 -16.41 32.82
C ILE A 5 27.37 -15.08 32.04
N ILE A 6 28.47 -14.32 32.01
CA ILE A 6 28.53 -13.02 31.30
C ILE A 6 28.48 -13.25 29.78
N VAL A 7 29.08 -14.34 29.29
CA VAL A 7 29.08 -14.70 27.87
C VAL A 7 27.66 -15.06 27.40
N ILE A 8 26.92 -15.86 28.18
CA ILE A 8 25.55 -16.28 27.82
C ILE A 8 24.59 -15.08 27.83
N ALA A 9 24.69 -14.20 28.83
CA ALA A 9 23.88 -12.98 28.89
C ALA A 9 24.13 -12.07 27.68
N ASN A 10 25.38 -11.94 27.23
CA ASN A 10 25.75 -11.13 26.06
C ASN A 10 25.29 -11.74 24.73
N PHE A 11 25.25 -13.07 24.64
CA PHE A 11 24.66 -13.78 23.50
C PHE A 11 23.14 -13.57 23.41
N LEU A 12 22.43 -13.67 24.53
CA LEU A 12 20.97 -13.49 24.57
C LEU A 12 20.56 -12.05 24.22
N THR A 13 21.30 -11.03 24.69
CA THR A 13 21.07 -9.63 24.32
C THR A 13 21.37 -9.36 22.84
N THR A 14 22.38 -10.02 22.27
CA THR A 14 22.71 -9.93 20.84
C THR A 14 21.62 -10.55 19.97
N ILE A 15 21.11 -11.74 20.33
CA ILE A 15 20.03 -12.41 19.60
C ILE A 15 18.73 -11.59 19.66
N LYS A 16 18.40 -11.04 20.84
CA LYS A 16 17.25 -10.15 21.00
C LYS A 16 17.40 -8.88 20.14
N SER A 17 18.58 -8.28 20.12
CA SER A 17 18.88 -7.11 19.27
C SER A 17 18.77 -7.43 17.78
N ILE A 18 19.20 -8.62 17.34
CA ILE A 18 19.05 -9.07 15.93
C ILE A 18 17.57 -9.28 15.56
N TRP A 19 16.77 -9.83 16.48
CA TRP A 19 15.32 -10.01 16.27
C TRP A 19 14.58 -8.68 16.24
N GLU A 20 14.90 -7.76 17.16
CA GLU A 20 14.33 -6.41 17.19
C GLU A 20 14.74 -5.62 15.94
N LEU A 21 16.02 -5.67 15.53
CA LEU A 21 16.49 -5.09 14.27
C LEU A 21 15.79 -5.70 13.05
N SER A 22 15.62 -7.02 13.02
CA SER A 22 14.90 -7.70 11.94
C SER A 22 13.44 -7.28 11.87
N ARG A 23 12.79 -7.09 13.03
CA ARG A 23 11.43 -6.58 13.13
C ARG A 23 11.33 -5.14 12.65
N THR A 24 12.23 -4.26 13.10
CA THR A 24 12.27 -2.86 12.64
C THR A 24 12.60 -2.75 11.15
N VAL A 25 13.47 -3.60 10.62
CA VAL A 25 13.77 -3.66 9.17
C VAL A 25 12.55 -4.16 8.38
N ARG A 26 11.82 -5.16 8.89
CA ARG A 26 10.56 -5.62 8.28
C ARG A 26 9.48 -4.54 8.31
N GLU A 27 9.32 -3.83 9.42
CA GLU A 27 8.39 -2.70 9.57
C GLU A 27 8.77 -1.54 8.63
N LYS A 28 10.07 -1.20 8.54
CA LYS A 28 10.57 -0.18 7.59
C LYS A 28 10.40 -0.60 6.14
N ARG A 29 10.58 -1.89 5.80
CA ARG A 29 10.31 -2.41 4.46
C ARG A 29 8.81 -2.37 4.14
N ALA A 30 7.96 -2.75 5.09
CA ALA A 30 6.51 -2.70 4.94
C ALA A 30 6.01 -1.26 4.71
N ALA A 31 6.53 -0.29 5.46
CA ALA A 31 6.22 1.13 5.26
C ALA A 31 6.68 1.64 3.88
N LYS A 32 7.88 1.24 3.43
CA LYS A 32 8.36 1.57 2.06
C LYS A 32 7.46 0.97 0.98
N THR A 33 7.09 -0.31 1.12
CA THR A 33 6.18 -0.96 0.17
C THR A 33 4.82 -0.30 0.16
N LEU A 34 4.27 0.08 1.33
CA LEU A 34 3.00 0.78 1.42
C LEU A 34 3.03 2.12 0.69
N LYS A 35 4.12 2.89 0.86
CA LYS A 35 4.30 4.15 0.16
C LYS A 35 4.29 3.96 -1.37
N THR A 36 5.02 2.97 -1.88
CA THR A 36 5.02 2.64 -3.32
C THR A 36 3.63 2.20 -3.80
N GLN A 37 2.89 1.43 -3.01
CA GLN A 37 1.52 1.03 -3.36
C GLN A 37 0.56 2.24 -3.36
N THR A 38 0.74 3.17 -2.42
CA THR A 38 -0.04 4.42 -2.33
C THR A 38 0.20 5.27 -3.57
N GLU A 39 1.46 5.52 -3.92
CA GLU A 39 1.84 6.27 -5.13
C GLU A 39 1.25 5.62 -6.39
N SER A 40 1.36 4.29 -6.51
CA SER A 40 0.79 3.57 -7.65
C SER A 40 -0.74 3.69 -7.73
N THR A 41 -1.42 3.68 -6.58
CA THR A 41 -2.89 3.79 -6.50
C THR A 41 -3.33 5.22 -6.83
N LEU A 42 -2.58 6.22 -6.41
CA LEU A 42 -2.81 7.63 -6.73
C LEU A 42 -2.69 7.90 -8.24
N VAL A 43 -1.69 7.33 -8.91
CA VAL A 43 -1.54 7.42 -10.37
C VAL A 43 -2.75 6.81 -11.08
N LEU A 44 -3.25 5.66 -10.60
CA LEU A 44 -4.45 5.03 -11.16
C LEU A 44 -5.70 5.90 -10.92
N LEU A 45 -5.85 6.48 -9.73
CA LEU A 45 -6.97 7.36 -9.38
C LEU A 45 -7.00 8.60 -10.28
N GLN A 46 -5.85 9.26 -10.46
CA GLN A 46 -5.71 10.41 -11.38
C GLN A 46 -6.04 10.02 -12.82
N ARG A 47 -5.64 8.82 -13.26
CA ARG A 47 -5.95 8.31 -14.60
C ARG A 47 -7.45 8.11 -14.80
N VAL A 48 -8.16 7.62 -13.78
CA VAL A 48 -9.62 7.43 -13.82
C VAL A 48 -10.33 8.79 -13.86
N TYR A 49 -9.89 9.75 -13.05
CA TYR A 49 -10.41 11.12 -13.06
C TYR A 49 -10.22 11.82 -14.42
N ARG A 50 -9.00 11.76 -15.00
CA ARG A 50 -8.72 12.33 -16.32
C ARG A 50 -9.54 11.71 -17.46
N LYS A 51 -10.00 10.46 -17.28
CA LYS A 51 -10.89 9.78 -18.24
C LYS A 51 -12.36 10.18 -18.06
N GLY A 52 -12.69 11.03 -17.08
CA GLY A 52 -14.06 11.42 -16.76
C GLY A 52 -14.89 10.30 -16.15
N LEU A 53 -14.24 9.27 -15.58
CA LEU A 53 -14.91 8.11 -14.98
C LEU A 53 -15.29 8.32 -13.51
N LEU A 54 -14.79 9.39 -12.90
CA LEU A 54 -15.10 9.82 -11.55
C LEU A 54 -15.50 11.29 -11.58
N LEU A 55 -16.49 11.65 -10.77
CA LEU A 55 -16.80 13.04 -10.47
C LEU A 55 -15.74 13.62 -9.52
N GLU A 56 -15.56 14.93 -9.54
CA GLU A 56 -14.60 15.64 -8.67
C GLU A 56 -14.81 15.30 -7.18
N ARG A 57 -16.06 15.30 -6.72
CA ARG A 57 -16.42 14.90 -5.35
C ARG A 57 -16.03 13.46 -4.99
N GLU A 58 -16.11 12.55 -5.96
CA GLU A 58 -15.74 11.14 -5.75
C GLU A 58 -14.22 10.99 -5.73
N PHE A 59 -13.52 11.73 -6.59
CA PHE A 59 -12.07 11.82 -6.58
C PHE A 59 -11.55 12.34 -5.23
N ASP A 60 -12.09 13.45 -4.73
CA ASP A 60 -11.69 14.04 -3.46
C ASP A 60 -11.91 13.08 -2.28
N CYS A 61 -13.07 12.40 -2.25
CA CYS A 61 -13.38 11.41 -1.22
C CYS A 61 -12.40 10.22 -1.25
N LEU A 62 -12.09 9.68 -2.43
CA LEU A 62 -11.14 8.58 -2.59
C LEU A 62 -9.71 9.01 -2.28
N PHE A 63 -9.33 10.23 -2.65
CA PHE A 63 -8.03 10.82 -2.36
C PHE A 63 -7.84 11.01 -0.85
N GLU A 64 -8.83 11.57 -0.16
CA GLU A 64 -8.78 11.74 1.30
C GLU A 64 -8.67 10.39 2.01
N ARG A 65 -9.44 9.38 1.57
CA ARG A 65 -9.36 8.02 2.12
C ARG A 65 -8.00 7.37 1.86
N LEU A 66 -7.37 7.63 0.71
CA LEU A 66 -6.03 7.14 0.40
C LEU A 66 -4.97 7.79 1.31
N MET A 67 -5.05 9.10 1.52
CA MET A 67 -4.15 9.82 2.43
C MET A 67 -4.30 9.35 3.88
N ARG A 68 -5.54 9.11 4.33
CA ARG A 68 -5.78 8.50 5.65
C ARG A 68 -5.20 7.09 5.73
N ALA A 69 -5.40 6.27 4.70
CA ALA A 69 -4.86 4.90 4.67
C ALA A 69 -3.32 4.90 4.74
N GLU A 70 -2.65 5.83 4.06
CA GLU A 70 -1.20 6.02 4.16
C GLU A 70 -0.79 6.49 5.57
N ALA A 71 -1.45 7.50 6.11
CA ALA A 71 -1.14 8.06 7.43
C ALA A 71 -1.28 7.04 8.56
N TYR A 72 -2.30 6.18 8.51
CA TYR A 72 -2.56 5.15 9.52
C TYR A 72 -1.88 3.80 9.21
N ASN A 73 -1.09 3.69 8.14
CA ASN A 73 -0.56 2.43 7.63
C ASN A 73 -1.64 1.34 7.43
N ASP A 74 -2.87 1.75 7.07
CA ASP A 74 -3.99 0.84 6.86
C ASP A 74 -3.90 0.20 5.46
N VAL A 75 -3.17 -0.90 5.43
CA VAL A 75 -2.98 -1.74 4.23
C VAL A 75 -4.34 -2.18 3.67
N ALA A 76 -5.29 -2.56 4.53
CA ALA A 76 -6.58 -3.09 4.10
C ALA A 76 -7.44 -2.01 3.42
N ALA A 77 -7.46 -0.79 3.95
CA ALA A 77 -8.11 0.34 3.31
C ALA A 77 -7.48 0.65 1.95
N LEU A 78 -6.16 0.62 1.85
CA LEU A 78 -5.45 0.85 0.59
C LEU A 78 -5.81 -0.20 -0.48
N TRP A 79 -5.86 -1.48 -0.11
CA TRP A 79 -6.29 -2.55 -1.02
C TRP A 79 -7.72 -2.37 -1.51
N LYS A 80 -8.65 -1.94 -0.63
CA LYS A 80 -10.04 -1.65 -1.01
C LYS A 80 -10.13 -0.51 -2.02
N ILE A 81 -9.39 0.57 -1.78
CA ILE A 81 -9.34 1.73 -2.70
C ILE A 81 -8.78 1.30 -4.05
N ARG A 82 -7.67 0.56 -4.05
CA ARG A 82 -7.07 0.04 -5.27
C ARG A 82 -8.01 -0.86 -6.06
N ALA A 83 -8.66 -1.82 -5.39
CA ALA A 83 -9.62 -2.71 -6.03
C ALA A 83 -10.79 -1.94 -6.66
N HIS A 84 -11.29 -0.91 -5.97
CA HIS A 84 -12.35 -0.05 -6.48
C HIS A 84 -11.93 0.71 -7.75
N VAL A 85 -10.77 1.39 -7.71
CA VAL A 85 -10.21 2.11 -8.87
C VAL A 85 -9.97 1.16 -10.05
N GLN A 86 -9.50 -0.06 -9.77
CA GLN A 86 -9.24 -1.05 -10.79
C GLN A 86 -10.52 -1.62 -11.42
N ALA A 87 -11.58 -1.80 -10.63
CA ALA A 87 -12.90 -2.19 -11.11
C ALA A 87 -13.49 -1.14 -12.08
N ILE A 88 -13.34 0.16 -11.77
CA ILE A 88 -13.79 1.23 -12.67
C ILE A 88 -13.03 1.17 -14.01
N LEU A 89 -11.72 0.93 -13.97
CA LEU A 89 -10.91 0.80 -15.19
C LEU A 89 -11.27 -0.42 -16.04
N THR A 90 -11.55 -1.57 -15.43
CA THR A 90 -11.97 -2.78 -16.16
C THR A 90 -13.36 -2.60 -16.75
N MET A 91 -14.31 -2.00 -16.02
CA MET A 91 -15.64 -1.68 -16.54
C MET A 91 -15.59 -0.79 -17.78
N GLU A 92 -14.78 0.27 -17.76
CA GLU A 92 -14.63 1.16 -18.92
C GLU A 92 -13.98 0.42 -20.10
N SER A 93 -13.00 -0.45 -19.84
CA SER A 93 -12.34 -1.23 -20.88
C SER A 93 -13.32 -2.22 -21.55
N GLY A 94 -14.18 -2.87 -20.77
CA GLY A 94 -15.26 -3.73 -21.28
C GLY A 94 -16.27 -2.98 -22.13
N ARG A 95 -16.73 -1.80 -21.68
CA ARG A 95 -17.64 -0.94 -22.47
C ARG A 95 -17.04 -0.50 -23.81
N ARG A 96 -15.73 -0.26 -23.87
CA ARG A 96 -15.05 0.10 -25.12
C ARG A 96 -14.89 -1.09 -26.06
N ALA A 97 -14.65 -2.29 -25.52
CA ALA A 97 -14.58 -3.50 -26.31
C ALA A 97 -15.93 -3.81 -26.97
N GLN A 98 -17.03 -3.70 -26.21
CA GLN A 98 -18.38 -3.94 -26.72
C GLN A 98 -18.77 -2.99 -27.86
N ARG A 99 -18.46 -1.69 -27.72
CA ARG A 99 -18.67 -0.68 -28.78
C ARG A 99 -17.85 -0.89 -30.06
N ARG A 100 -16.79 -1.70 -30.02
CA ARG A 100 -16.00 -2.07 -31.21
C ARG A 100 -16.54 -3.29 -31.95
N VAL A 101 -17.28 -4.16 -31.26
CA VAL A 101 -17.87 -5.37 -31.87
C VAL A 101 -19.19 -5.04 -32.57
N GLU A 102 -19.88 -3.98 -32.14
CA GLU A 102 -21.13 -3.49 -32.74
C GLU A 102 -20.92 -2.59 -33.98
N ARG A 103 -19.68 -2.39 -34.43
CA ARG A 103 -19.33 -1.65 -35.66
C ARG A 103 -18.75 -2.61 -36.69
#